data_AF-A0A7X5E676-F1
#
_entry.id   AF-A0A7X5E676-F1
#
_cell.length_a   1.000
_cell.length_b   1.000
_cell.length_c   1.000
_cell.angle_alpha   90.00
_cell.angle_beta   90.00
_cell.angle_gamma   90.00
#
_symmetry.space_group_name_H-M   'P 1'
#
loop_
_entity.id
_entity.type
_entity.pdbx_description
1 polymer ?
#
loop_
_entity_poly.entity_id
_entity_poly.type
_entity_poly.pdbx_seq_one_letter_code
_entity_poly.pdbx_strand_id
1 'polypeptide(L)'
;MNEIEVIRVKPLELPADIVWQISGLHHITLKDFYVYVQEVKSKMYVNKSVPEKDIEKMIEIATFPGRYILDDETEMGQFMEYVYETYGYPAYSTICNCHEYRMKQQDEQRAKEKVQSAIPSIEKMIEAGMIDEYMIYAAYKAGREKKGKTSKNICGFDDVYTYCLGYLVGSGALKEEHSPEDSGNVVDYYYGIIEMLEHIDIQQMPRIYGYLKEMYFAEESEV
;
A
#
# COMPACT_ATOMS: atom_id res chain seq x y z
N MET A 1 18.67 -5.78 2.84
CA MET A 1 17.38 -6.44 3.11
C MET A 1 17.64 -7.39 4.26
N ASN A 2 16.96 -7.25 5.40
CA ASN A 2 17.31 -8.02 6.61
C ASN A 2 17.04 -9.51 6.40
N GLU A 3 18.11 -10.29 6.53
CA GLU A 3 18.14 -11.75 6.58
C GLU A 3 17.27 -12.22 7.76
N ILE A 4 16.47 -13.27 7.55
CA ILE A 4 15.65 -13.84 8.62
C ILE A 4 16.55 -14.71 9.50
N GLU A 5 16.65 -14.38 10.79
CA GLU A 5 17.38 -15.18 11.77
C GLU A 5 16.57 -16.44 12.12
N VAL A 6 17.12 -17.62 11.83
CA VAL A 6 16.47 -18.90 12.12
C VAL A 6 16.91 -19.42 13.50
N ILE A 7 15.93 -19.71 14.36
CA ILE A 7 16.16 -20.22 15.71
C ILE A 7 15.49 -21.59 15.84
N ARG A 8 16.30 -22.66 15.80
CA ARG A 8 15.82 -24.05 15.98
C ARG A 8 15.60 -24.35 17.45
N VAL A 9 14.36 -24.66 17.84
CA VAL A 9 13.94 -24.85 19.24
C VAL A 9 13.02 -26.05 19.40
N LYS A 10 12.98 -26.64 20.60
CA LYS A 10 11.85 -27.49 21.02
C LYS A 10 10.70 -26.59 21.49
N PRO A 11 9.44 -27.05 21.44
CA PRO A 11 8.30 -26.25 21.91
C PRO A 11 8.45 -25.70 23.33
N LEU A 12 9.06 -26.47 24.24
CA LEU A 12 9.30 -26.06 25.64
C LEU A 12 10.50 -25.11 25.81
N GLU A 13 11.30 -24.89 24.77
CA GLU A 13 12.43 -23.96 24.74
C GLU A 13 12.01 -22.57 24.20
N LEU A 14 10.74 -22.41 23.80
CA LEU A 14 10.23 -21.13 23.29
C LEU A 14 10.21 -20.05 24.39
N PRO A 15 10.66 -18.82 24.08
CA PRO A 15 10.50 -17.69 24.98
C PRO A 15 9.03 -17.42 25.34
N ALA A 16 8.76 -16.99 26.58
CA ALA A 16 7.39 -16.81 27.07
C ALA A 16 6.57 -15.79 26.27
N ASP A 17 7.20 -14.73 25.75
CA ASP A 17 6.56 -13.74 24.87
C ASP A 17 6.13 -14.37 23.54
N ILE A 18 6.96 -15.27 22.99
CA ILE A 18 6.65 -16.00 21.76
C ILE A 18 5.53 -17.02 22.00
N VAL A 19 5.55 -17.75 23.12
CA VAL A 19 4.43 -18.64 23.50
C VAL A 19 3.12 -17.87 23.60
N TRP A 20 3.14 -16.70 24.24
CA TRP A 20 1.97 -15.85 24.36
C TRP A 20 1.47 -15.35 23.00
N GLN A 21 2.36 -14.95 22.09
CA GLN A 21 2.00 -14.55 20.73
C GLN A 21 1.39 -15.73 19.93
N ILE A 22 2.05 -16.88 19.95
CA ILE A 22 1.64 -18.10 19.24
C ILE A 22 0.27 -18.60 19.73
N SER A 23 0.09 -18.75 21.05
CA SER A 23 -1.16 -19.29 21.61
C SER A 23 -2.27 -18.25 21.75
N GLY A 24 -1.93 -16.98 22.00
CA GLY A 24 -2.90 -15.91 22.22
C GLY A 24 -3.44 -15.29 20.93
N LEU A 25 -2.56 -14.99 19.96
CA LEU A 25 -2.95 -14.32 18.71
C LEU A 25 -3.30 -15.31 17.59
N HIS A 26 -2.57 -16.43 17.52
CA HIS A 26 -2.72 -17.40 16.43
C HIS A 26 -3.42 -18.69 16.86
N HIS A 27 -3.81 -18.81 18.13
CA HIS A 27 -4.50 -19.97 18.70
C HIS A 27 -3.77 -21.31 18.48
N ILE A 28 -2.44 -21.26 18.38
CA ILE A 28 -1.59 -22.43 18.16
C ILE A 28 -1.28 -23.07 19.51
N THR A 29 -1.51 -24.38 19.65
CA THR A 29 -1.02 -25.09 20.83
C THR A 29 0.46 -25.42 20.68
N LEU A 30 1.20 -25.50 21.78
CA LEU A 30 2.62 -25.87 21.74
C LEU A 30 2.88 -27.25 21.11
N LYS A 31 1.88 -28.13 21.05
CA LYS A 31 1.99 -29.43 20.38
C LYS A 31 1.96 -29.32 18.86
N ASP A 32 1.31 -28.28 18.35
CA ASP A 32 1.12 -28.03 16.92
C ASP A 32 2.14 -26.99 16.39
N PHE A 33 3.15 -26.67 17.21
CA PHE A 33 4.20 -25.74 16.83
C PHE A 33 5.23 -26.39 15.91
N TYR A 34 5.25 -25.93 14.66
CA TYR A 34 6.28 -26.25 13.67
C TYR A 34 7.11 -25.03 13.28
N VAL A 35 6.45 -23.93 12.91
CA VAL A 35 7.10 -22.70 12.43
C VAL A 35 6.34 -21.49 12.97
N TYR A 36 7.07 -20.49 13.45
CA TYR A 36 6.54 -19.17 13.76
C TYR A 36 7.54 -18.09 13.33
N VAL A 37 7.07 -17.14 12.53
CA VAL A 37 7.84 -15.99 12.09
C VAL A 37 7.38 -14.76 12.85
N GLN A 38 8.32 -14.15 13.58
CA GLN A 38 8.17 -12.84 14.18
C GLN A 38 8.67 -11.78 13.20
N GLU A 39 7.77 -11.26 12.38
CA GLU A 39 8.04 -10.41 11.22
C GLU A 39 8.78 -9.12 11.61
N VAL A 40 8.36 -8.45 12.70
CA VAL A 40 8.94 -7.20 13.16
C VAL A 40 10.42 -7.35 13.54
N LYS A 41 10.79 -8.49 14.14
CA LYS A 41 12.19 -8.78 14.54
C LYS A 41 12.95 -9.57 13.47
N SER A 42 12.31 -9.97 12.38
CA SER A 42 12.88 -10.86 11.36
C SER A 42 13.48 -12.14 11.96
N LYS A 43 12.76 -12.76 12.91
CA LYS A 43 13.16 -14.04 13.53
C LYS A 43 12.17 -15.14 13.16
N MET A 44 12.67 -16.31 12.78
CA MET A 44 11.86 -17.50 12.52
C MET A 44 12.21 -18.58 13.55
N TYR A 45 11.26 -18.90 14.42
CA TYR A 45 11.38 -20.01 15.36
C TYR A 45 10.88 -21.28 14.68
N VAL A 46 11.71 -22.32 14.66
CA VAL A 46 11.42 -23.56 13.95
C VAL A 46 11.59 -24.76 14.87
N ASN A 47 10.64 -25.67 14.84
CA ASN A 47 10.74 -26.94 15.55
C ASN A 47 11.89 -27.77 14.97
N LYS A 48 12.67 -28.43 15.83
CA LYS A 48 13.78 -29.31 15.43
C LYS A 48 13.37 -30.42 14.45
N SER A 49 12.10 -30.80 14.40
CA SER A 49 11.57 -31.80 13.46
C SER A 49 11.49 -31.31 12.01
N VAL A 50 11.54 -30.00 11.75
CA VAL A 50 11.41 -29.46 10.38
C VAL A 50 12.74 -29.66 9.61
N PRO A 51 12.70 -30.25 8.40
CA PRO A 51 13.86 -30.42 7.52
C PRO A 51 14.47 -29.07 7.10
N GLU A 52 15.80 -29.01 6.99
CA GLU A 52 16.51 -27.78 6.58
C GLU A 52 16.07 -27.26 5.21
N LYS A 53 15.90 -28.17 4.24
CA LYS A 53 15.43 -27.82 2.88
C LYS A 53 14.10 -27.06 2.90
N ASP A 54 13.20 -27.42 3.81
CA ASP A 54 11.91 -26.76 3.89
C ASP A 54 12.05 -25.39 4.53
N ILE A 55 12.91 -25.24 5.54
CA ILE A 55 13.23 -23.96 6.17
C ILE A 55 13.79 -22.97 5.15
N GLU A 56 14.76 -23.40 4.34
CA GLU A 56 15.36 -22.57 3.28
C GLU A 56 14.29 -22.05 2.32
N LYS A 57 13.38 -22.92 1.88
CA LYS A 57 12.32 -22.56 0.94
C LYS A 57 11.22 -21.70 1.60
N MET A 58 10.92 -21.90 2.88
CA MET A 58 10.04 -21.00 3.64
C MET A 58 10.63 -19.59 3.75
N ILE A 59 11.96 -19.47 3.95
CA ILE A 59 12.65 -18.17 3.99
C ILE A 59 12.64 -17.50 2.62
N GLU A 60 12.90 -18.27 1.56
CA GLU A 60 12.82 -17.79 0.18
C GLU A 60 11.45 -17.14 -0.09
N ILE A 61 10.37 -17.84 0.25
CA ILE A 61 9.00 -17.34 0.05
C ILE A 61 8.71 -16.14 0.96
N ALA A 62 9.05 -16.22 2.25
CA ALA A 62 8.83 -15.12 3.20
C ALA A 62 9.57 -13.83 2.79
N THR A 63 10.68 -13.95 2.06
CA THR A 63 11.49 -12.81 1.60
C THR A 63 11.30 -12.47 0.14
N PHE A 64 10.41 -13.17 -0.56
CA PHE A 64 10.19 -12.98 -1.98
C PHE A 64 9.68 -11.56 -2.30
N PRO A 65 10.29 -10.84 -3.25
CA PRO A 65 9.92 -9.44 -3.53
C PRO A 65 8.62 -9.29 -4.35
N GLY A 66 8.08 -10.37 -4.93
CA GLY A 66 6.83 -10.34 -5.71
C GLY A 66 5.60 -10.64 -4.86
N ARG A 67 4.40 -10.38 -5.40
CA ARG A 67 3.12 -10.55 -4.69
C ARG A 67 2.44 -11.92 -4.86
N TYR A 68 2.99 -12.79 -5.68
CA TYR A 68 2.33 -14.01 -6.16
C TYR A 68 2.79 -15.28 -5.43
N ILE A 69 3.05 -15.19 -4.12
CA ILE A 69 3.51 -16.35 -3.33
C ILE A 69 2.45 -17.46 -3.17
N LEU A 70 1.19 -17.18 -3.50
CA LEU A 70 0.05 -18.11 -3.42
C LEU A 70 -0.48 -18.54 -4.79
N ASP A 71 0.23 -18.23 -5.88
CA ASP A 71 -0.15 -18.66 -7.22
C ASP A 71 0.11 -20.16 -7.38
N ASP A 72 -0.97 -20.94 -7.53
CA ASP A 72 -0.97 -22.40 -7.57
C ASP A 72 -0.31 -22.98 -8.83
N GLU A 73 -0.17 -22.17 -9.87
CA GLU A 73 0.60 -22.53 -11.07
C GLU A 73 2.12 -22.41 -10.85
N THR A 74 2.55 -21.81 -9.75
CA THR A 74 3.97 -21.59 -9.43
C THR A 74 4.52 -22.59 -8.41
N GLU A 75 5.84 -22.78 -8.45
CA GLU A 75 6.56 -23.60 -7.47
C GLU A 75 6.39 -23.09 -6.02
N MET A 76 6.17 -21.78 -5.84
CA MET A 76 5.96 -21.17 -4.52
C MET A 76 4.56 -21.50 -3.97
N GLY A 77 3.50 -21.36 -4.79
CA GLY A 77 2.15 -21.71 -4.37
C GLY A 77 2.01 -23.20 -4.04
N GLN A 78 2.60 -24.07 -4.87
CA GLN A 78 2.64 -25.51 -4.60
C GLN A 78 3.40 -25.84 -3.29
N PHE A 79 4.48 -25.12 -2.99
CA PHE A 79 5.18 -25.31 -1.73
C PHE A 79 4.39 -24.75 -0.53
N MET A 80 3.66 -23.66 -0.69
CA MET A 80 2.79 -23.14 0.36
C MET A 80 1.64 -24.10 0.68
N GLU A 81 1.09 -24.80 -0.32
CA GLU A 81 0.14 -25.88 -0.12
C GLU A 81 0.78 -27.03 0.68
N TYR A 82 1.99 -27.46 0.30
CA TYR A 82 2.77 -28.45 1.06
C TYR A 82 2.99 -28.03 2.53
N VAL A 83 3.28 -26.75 2.78
CA VAL A 83 3.43 -26.23 4.14
C VAL A 83 2.12 -26.33 4.91
N TYR A 84 1.00 -25.98 4.29
CA TYR A 84 -0.33 -26.09 4.91
C TYR A 84 -0.66 -27.56 5.25
N GLU A 85 -0.46 -28.48 4.31
CA GLU A 85 -0.76 -29.90 4.50
C GLU A 85 0.16 -30.57 5.54
N THR A 86 1.44 -30.20 5.57
CA THR A 86 2.46 -30.87 6.40
C THR A 86 2.61 -30.25 7.78
N TYR A 87 2.61 -28.92 7.86
CA TYR A 87 2.90 -28.14 9.08
C TYR A 87 1.69 -27.39 9.61
N GLY A 88 0.57 -27.42 8.88
CA GLY A 88 -0.70 -26.83 9.27
C GLY A 88 -0.84 -25.35 8.94
N TYR A 89 -2.08 -24.88 9.05
CA TYR A 89 -2.46 -23.47 8.89
C TYR A 89 -1.56 -22.48 9.66
N PRO A 90 -1.13 -22.76 10.90
CA PRO A 90 -0.23 -21.87 11.62
C PRO A 90 1.07 -21.51 10.89
N ALA A 91 1.76 -22.53 10.37
CA ALA A 91 3.02 -22.37 9.66
C ALA A 91 2.80 -21.65 8.32
N TYR A 92 1.72 -22.01 7.62
CA TYR A 92 1.28 -21.30 6.41
C TYR A 92 1.03 -19.81 6.69
N SER A 93 0.19 -19.49 7.68
CA SER A 93 -0.25 -18.12 7.97
C SER A 93 0.89 -17.21 8.38
N THR A 94 1.83 -17.69 9.20
CA THR A 94 2.94 -16.85 9.67
C THR A 94 3.92 -16.48 8.54
N ILE A 95 4.10 -17.35 7.54
CA ILE A 95 4.90 -17.06 6.35
C ILE A 95 4.21 -15.99 5.50
N CYS A 96 2.90 -16.13 5.24
CA CYS A 96 2.11 -15.11 4.53
C CYS A 96 2.18 -13.76 5.24
N ASN A 97 1.98 -13.73 6.56
CA ASN A 97 2.03 -12.49 7.34
C ASN A 97 3.41 -11.81 7.25
N CYS A 98 4.50 -12.59 7.29
CA CYS A 98 5.85 -12.05 7.14
C CYS A 98 6.07 -11.43 5.75
N HIS A 99 5.63 -12.13 4.70
CA HIS A 99 5.70 -11.64 3.33
C HIS A 99 4.90 -10.34 3.15
N GLU A 100 3.64 -10.33 3.60
CA GLU A 100 2.76 -9.16 3.54
C GLU A 100 3.34 -7.96 4.31
N TYR A 101 3.90 -8.21 5.49
CA TYR A 101 4.58 -7.17 6.27
C TYR A 101 5.72 -6.54 5.48
N ARG A 102 6.56 -7.36 4.82
CA ARG A 102 7.66 -6.87 3.98
C ARG A 102 7.16 -6.10 2.76
N MET A 103 6.11 -6.58 2.10
CA MET A 103 5.46 -5.86 0.98
C MET A 103 4.94 -4.50 1.41
N LYS A 104 4.32 -4.41 2.60
CA LYS A 104 3.87 -3.15 3.17
C LYS A 104 5.04 -2.19 3.40
N GLN A 105 6.14 -2.66 4.01
CA GLN A 105 7.34 -1.83 4.24
C GLN A 105 7.94 -1.32 2.92
N GLN A 106 7.98 -2.15 1.87
CA GLN A 106 8.44 -1.73 0.55
C GLN A 106 7.49 -0.71 -0.11
N ASP A 107 6.17 -0.90 0.00
CA ASP A 107 5.18 0.06 -0.49
C ASP A 107 5.33 1.42 0.22
N GLU A 108 5.47 1.41 1.54
CA GLU A 108 5.68 2.62 2.35
C GLU A 108 6.97 3.34 1.98
N GLN A 109 8.07 2.61 1.82
CA GLN A 109 9.35 3.19 1.42
C GLN A 109 9.28 3.80 0.01
N ARG A 110 8.72 3.08 -0.96
CA ARG A 110 8.54 3.59 -2.34
C ARG A 110 7.64 4.83 -2.36
N ALA A 111 6.58 4.84 -1.58
CA ALA A 111 5.69 6.00 -1.46
C ALA A 111 6.43 7.20 -0.87
N LYS A 112 7.21 6.98 0.20
CA LYS A 112 8.02 8.03 0.84
C LYS A 112 9.03 8.64 -0.12
N GLU A 113 9.76 7.82 -0.87
CA GLU A 113 10.73 8.29 -1.87
C GLU A 113 10.06 9.10 -2.98
N LYS A 114 8.91 8.63 -3.48
CA LYS A 114 8.11 9.35 -4.49
C LYS A 114 7.59 10.69 -3.98
N VAL A 115 7.12 10.75 -2.73
CA VAL A 115 6.63 12.01 -2.14
C VAL A 115 7.80 12.97 -1.91
N GLN A 116 8.94 12.49 -1.39
CA GLN A 116 10.12 13.31 -1.14
C GLN A 116 10.63 14.03 -2.38
N SER A 117 10.56 13.42 -3.57
CA SER A 117 10.96 14.09 -4.81
C SER A 117 9.97 15.18 -5.27
N ALA A 118 8.71 15.12 -4.82
CA ALA A 118 7.67 16.08 -5.18
C ALA A 118 7.54 17.27 -4.21
N ILE A 119 7.99 17.13 -2.95
CA ILE A 119 7.89 18.18 -1.91
C ILE A 119 8.36 19.56 -2.39
N PRO A 120 9.54 19.72 -3.03
CA PRO A 120 10.01 21.05 -3.41
C PRO A 120 9.12 21.75 -4.45
N SER A 121 8.46 20.98 -5.33
CA SER A 121 7.51 21.54 -6.30
C SER A 121 6.20 21.94 -5.63
N ILE A 122 5.74 21.14 -4.65
CA ILE A 122 4.54 21.44 -3.85
C ILE A 122 4.76 22.74 -3.07
N GLU A 123 5.91 22.89 -2.41
CA GLU A 123 6.25 24.11 -1.65
C GLU A 123 6.24 25.36 -2.54
N LYS A 124 6.80 25.28 -3.75
CA LYS A 124 6.75 26.41 -4.72
C LYS A 124 5.33 26.79 -5.13
N MET A 125 4.45 25.81 -5.33
CA MET A 125 3.05 26.07 -5.68
C MET A 125 2.31 26.78 -4.53
N ILE A 126 2.58 26.38 -3.28
CA ILE A 126 2.05 27.04 -2.08
C ILE A 126 2.55 28.48 -2.00
N GLU A 127 3.87 28.70 -2.12
CA GLU A 127 4.47 30.03 -2.04
C GLU A 127 3.99 30.99 -3.14
N ALA A 128 3.71 30.45 -4.33
CA ALA A 128 3.19 31.21 -5.47
C ALA A 128 1.68 31.49 -5.40
N GLY A 129 0.97 31.00 -4.37
CA GLY A 129 -0.47 31.20 -4.22
C GLY A 129 -1.32 30.49 -5.28
N MET A 130 -0.78 29.45 -5.93
CA MET A 130 -1.45 28.70 -7.02
C MET A 130 -2.49 27.70 -6.50
N ILE A 131 -3.12 28.00 -5.37
CA ILE A 131 -4.00 27.11 -4.63
C ILE A 131 -5.36 27.77 -4.47
N ASP A 132 -6.38 27.18 -5.08
CA ASP A 132 -7.77 27.52 -4.79
C ASP A 132 -8.24 26.76 -3.53
N GLU A 133 -8.15 27.44 -2.39
CA GLU A 133 -8.54 26.90 -1.09
C GLU A 133 -10.04 26.56 -1.00
N TYR A 134 -10.90 27.30 -1.69
CA TYR A 134 -12.35 27.05 -1.67
C TYR A 134 -12.70 25.78 -2.44
N MET A 135 -12.06 25.58 -3.60
CA MET A 135 -12.24 24.37 -4.40
C MET A 135 -11.75 23.13 -3.64
N ILE A 136 -10.58 23.21 -2.98
CA ILE A 136 -10.06 22.14 -2.11
C ILE A 136 -11.04 21.86 -0.96
N TYR A 137 -11.51 22.89 -0.27
CA TYR A 137 -12.43 22.72 0.86
C TYR A 137 -13.77 22.09 0.45
N ALA A 138 -14.30 22.45 -0.73
CA ALA A 138 -15.51 21.84 -1.28
C ALA A 138 -15.32 20.34 -1.57
N ALA A 139 -14.20 19.96 -2.20
CA ALA A 139 -13.88 18.55 -2.46
C ALA A 139 -13.69 17.76 -1.16
N TYR A 140 -12.96 18.33 -0.20
CA TYR A 140 -12.77 17.77 1.14
C TYR A 140 -14.11 17.46 1.82
N LYS A 141 -15.02 18.44 1.84
CA LYS A 141 -16.35 18.29 2.45
C LYS A 141 -17.18 17.21 1.75
N ALA A 142 -17.19 17.21 0.42
CA ALA A 142 -17.90 16.22 -0.37
C ALA A 142 -17.42 14.78 -0.08
N GLY A 143 -16.10 14.59 0.01
CA GLY A 143 -15.51 13.29 0.38
C GLY A 143 -15.87 12.88 1.81
N ARG A 144 -15.79 13.80 2.78
CA ARG A 144 -16.13 13.54 4.19
C ARG A 144 -17.58 13.07 4.37
N GLU A 145 -18.51 13.67 3.62
CA GLU A 145 -19.95 13.33 3.68
C GLU A 145 -20.24 11.90 3.22
N LYS A 146 -19.38 11.30 2.38
CA LYS A 146 -19.54 9.92 1.88
C LYS A 146 -19.26 8.84 2.92
N LYS A 147 -18.80 9.18 4.13
CA LYS A 147 -18.57 8.26 5.27
C LYS A 147 -18.04 6.88 4.84
N GLY A 148 -16.84 6.85 4.26
CA GLY A 148 -16.21 5.61 3.84
C GLY A 148 -14.68 5.66 3.96
N LYS A 149 -14.08 4.48 3.84
CA LYS A 149 -12.64 4.26 3.95
C LYS A 149 -12.15 3.65 2.65
N THR A 150 -10.92 3.97 2.28
CA THR A 150 -10.24 3.30 1.17
C THR A 150 -10.05 1.81 1.46
N SER A 151 -9.77 1.00 0.44
CA SER A 151 -9.64 -0.47 0.55
C SER A 151 -8.63 -0.92 1.62
N LYS A 152 -7.53 -0.19 1.77
CA LYS A 152 -6.52 -0.43 2.81
C LYS A 152 -6.79 0.32 4.13
N ASN A 153 -7.84 1.14 4.17
CA ASN A 153 -8.18 2.01 5.30
C ASN A 153 -6.98 2.87 5.78
N ILE A 154 -6.17 3.33 4.82
CA ILE A 154 -5.02 4.21 5.08
C ILE A 154 -5.44 5.68 4.94
N CYS A 155 -6.27 5.98 3.94
CA CYS A 155 -6.82 7.31 3.69
C CYS A 155 -8.35 7.32 3.77
N GLY A 156 -8.91 8.48 4.09
CA GLY A 156 -10.34 8.75 4.01
C GLY A 156 -10.77 9.16 2.59
N PHE A 157 -12.08 9.19 2.34
CA PHE A 157 -12.60 9.70 1.06
C PHE A 157 -12.44 11.21 0.91
N ASP A 158 -12.31 11.95 2.00
CA ASP A 158 -11.92 13.36 1.99
C ASP A 158 -10.51 13.57 1.39
N ASP A 159 -9.55 12.71 1.73
CA ASP A 159 -8.21 12.73 1.11
C ASP A 159 -8.27 12.37 -0.38
N VAL A 160 -9.03 11.32 -0.71
CA VAL A 160 -9.14 10.82 -2.09
C VAL A 160 -9.80 11.87 -2.99
N TYR A 161 -10.90 12.50 -2.56
CA TYR A 161 -11.58 13.52 -3.36
C TYR A 161 -10.67 14.72 -3.63
N THR A 162 -9.91 15.15 -2.62
CA THR A 162 -8.95 16.24 -2.76
C THR A 162 -7.83 15.88 -3.75
N TYR A 163 -7.31 14.65 -3.67
CA TYR A 163 -6.32 14.15 -4.63
C TYR A 163 -6.87 14.09 -6.07
N CYS A 164 -8.07 13.55 -6.25
CA CYS A 164 -8.73 13.44 -7.55
C CYS A 164 -8.96 14.80 -8.17
N LEU A 165 -9.41 15.78 -7.38
CA LEU A 165 -9.58 17.16 -7.83
C LEU A 165 -8.26 17.71 -8.37
N GLY A 166 -7.17 17.61 -7.60
CA GLY A 166 -5.86 18.10 -8.03
C GLY A 166 -5.38 17.44 -9.33
N TYR A 167 -5.63 16.14 -9.49
CA TYR A 167 -5.31 15.42 -10.73
C TYR A 167 -6.15 15.91 -11.92
N LEU A 168 -7.45 16.09 -11.75
CA LEU A 168 -8.35 16.52 -12.83
C LEU A 168 -8.05 17.95 -13.30
N VAL A 169 -7.78 18.84 -12.35
CA VAL A 169 -7.34 20.22 -12.65
C VAL A 169 -5.99 20.17 -13.37
N GLY A 170 -5.03 19.42 -12.83
CA GLY A 170 -3.68 19.35 -13.39
C GLY A 170 -3.58 18.69 -14.77
N SER A 171 -4.45 17.72 -15.05
CA SER A 171 -4.55 17.07 -16.37
C SER A 171 -5.35 17.88 -17.39
N GLY A 172 -5.96 19.00 -16.99
CA GLY A 172 -6.85 19.81 -17.83
C GLY A 172 -8.19 19.13 -18.14
N ALA A 173 -8.55 18.08 -17.39
CA ALA A 173 -9.84 17.40 -17.49
C ALA A 173 -10.98 18.24 -16.89
N LEU A 174 -10.67 19.10 -15.91
CA LEU A 174 -11.54 20.18 -15.47
C LEU A 174 -11.16 21.45 -16.23
N LYS A 175 -11.89 21.77 -17.30
CA LYS A 175 -11.86 23.10 -17.94
C LYS A 175 -12.86 24.03 -17.26
N GLU A 176 -12.59 25.33 -17.28
CA GLU A 176 -13.48 26.39 -16.74
C GLU A 176 -14.91 26.38 -17.32
N GLU A 177 -15.16 25.67 -18.43
CA GLU A 177 -16.51 25.49 -19.01
C GLU A 177 -17.39 24.47 -18.26
N HIS A 178 -16.92 23.83 -17.18
CA HIS A 178 -17.75 22.94 -16.39
C HIS A 178 -18.52 23.69 -15.30
N SER A 179 -19.47 24.52 -15.73
CA SER A 179 -20.60 24.85 -14.89
C SER A 179 -21.43 23.57 -14.66
N PRO A 180 -22.02 23.35 -13.47
CA PRO A 180 -22.94 22.23 -13.21
C PRO A 180 -24.18 22.20 -14.12
N GLU A 181 -24.37 23.22 -14.96
CA GLU A 181 -25.51 23.39 -15.85
C GLU A 181 -25.34 22.59 -17.16
N ASP A 182 -24.12 22.16 -17.52
CA ASP A 182 -23.84 21.53 -18.83
C ASP A 182 -23.66 20.00 -18.81
N SER A 183 -23.31 19.38 -17.68
CA SER A 183 -23.09 17.93 -17.61
C SER A 183 -24.28 17.21 -16.99
N GLY A 184 -25.30 16.91 -17.80
CA GLY A 184 -26.55 16.26 -17.41
C GLY A 184 -26.46 14.85 -16.79
N ASN A 185 -25.26 14.33 -16.48
CA ASN A 185 -25.10 13.05 -15.79
C ASN A 185 -23.83 12.97 -14.92
N VAL A 186 -24.02 13.15 -13.62
CA VAL A 186 -23.00 13.11 -12.57
C VAL A 186 -22.29 11.75 -12.47
N VAL A 187 -22.90 10.67 -12.94
CA VAL A 187 -22.36 9.30 -12.83
C VAL A 187 -21.16 9.08 -13.77
N ASP A 188 -21.23 9.61 -15.00
CA ASP A 188 -20.17 9.45 -16.00
C ASP A 188 -18.89 10.21 -15.59
N TYR A 189 -19.06 11.33 -14.88
CA TYR A 189 -17.96 12.09 -14.27
C TYR A 189 -17.17 11.25 -13.25
N TYR A 190 -17.87 10.51 -12.37
CA TYR A 190 -17.19 9.66 -11.37
C TYR A 190 -16.50 8.44 -12.01
N TYR A 191 -17.05 7.86 -13.07
CA TYR A 191 -16.38 6.76 -13.79
C TYR A 191 -15.12 7.22 -14.53
N GLY A 192 -15.16 8.41 -15.16
CA GLY A 192 -13.98 8.99 -15.80
C GLY A 192 -12.84 9.29 -14.81
N ILE A 193 -13.17 9.70 -13.58
CA ILE A 193 -12.18 9.91 -12.53
C ILE A 193 -11.51 8.60 -12.11
N ILE A 194 -12.29 7.53 -11.95
CA ILE A 194 -11.77 6.21 -11.52
C ILE A 194 -10.79 5.64 -12.56
N GLU A 195 -11.13 5.71 -13.84
CA GLU A 195 -10.29 5.20 -14.93
C GLU A 195 -8.96 5.98 -15.05
N MET A 196 -9.00 7.29 -14.80
CA MET A 196 -7.80 8.14 -14.81
C MET A 196 -6.88 7.92 -13.60
N LEU A 197 -7.42 7.65 -12.42
CA LEU A 197 -6.63 7.37 -11.20
C LEU A 197 -5.79 6.10 -11.32
N GLU A 198 -6.22 5.14 -12.15
CA GLU A 198 -5.48 3.89 -12.41
C GLU A 198 -4.22 4.09 -13.26
N HIS A 199 -4.05 5.24 -13.92
CA HIS A 199 -3.03 5.48 -14.95
C HIS A 199 -2.07 6.67 -14.66
N ILE A 200 -2.01 7.13 -13.41
CA ILE A 200 -1.23 8.34 -13.04
C ILE A 200 0.29 8.10 -13.14
N ASP A 201 0.93 8.74 -14.12
CA ASP A 201 2.38 8.80 -14.26
C ASP A 201 2.96 10.09 -13.65
N ILE A 202 3.77 9.94 -12.59
CA ILE A 202 4.46 11.02 -11.87
C ILE A 202 5.39 11.83 -12.78
N GLN A 203 5.86 11.27 -13.90
CA GLN A 203 6.66 12.00 -14.89
C GLN A 203 5.88 13.15 -15.55
N GLN A 204 4.55 13.16 -15.45
CA GLN A 204 3.70 14.24 -15.96
C GLN A 204 3.61 15.44 -15.00
N MET A 205 4.09 15.35 -13.75
CA MET A 205 3.98 16.45 -12.76
C MET A 205 4.62 17.78 -13.23
N PRO A 206 5.78 17.82 -13.91
CA PRO A 206 6.31 19.06 -14.47
C PRO A 206 5.44 19.67 -15.57
N ARG A 207 4.77 18.84 -16.38
CA ARG A 207 3.84 19.28 -17.43
C ARG A 207 2.56 19.85 -16.81
N ILE A 208 2.03 19.19 -15.78
CA ILE A 208 0.88 19.64 -14.99
C ILE A 208 1.20 21.01 -14.35
N TYR A 209 2.38 21.17 -13.75
CA TYR A 209 2.82 22.47 -13.21
C TYR A 209 2.92 23.55 -14.30
N GLY A 210 3.46 23.22 -15.48
CA GLY A 210 3.52 24.14 -16.62
C GLY A 210 2.14 24.62 -17.06
N TYR A 211 1.18 23.70 -17.18
CA TYR A 211 -0.21 24.00 -17.54
C TYR A 211 -0.89 24.90 -16.49
N LEU A 212 -0.77 24.56 -15.20
CA LEU A 212 -1.29 25.38 -14.11
C LEU A 212 -0.66 26.79 -14.11
N LYS A 213 0.64 26.89 -14.37
CA LYS A 213 1.34 28.17 -14.44
C LYS A 213 0.82 29.03 -15.61
N GLU A 214 0.60 28.46 -16.78
CA GLU A 214 0.02 29.21 -17.90
C GLU A 214 -1.39 29.69 -17.58
N MET A 215 -2.22 28.84 -16.96
CA MET A 215 -3.60 29.18 -16.60
C MET A 215 -3.69 30.32 -15.56
N TYR A 216 -2.85 30.31 -14.52
CA TYR A 216 -2.92 31.30 -13.44
C TYR A 216 -2.10 32.59 -13.70
N PHE A 217 -1.13 32.57 -14.63
CA PHE A 217 -0.25 33.72 -14.90
C PHE A 217 -0.39 34.30 -16.32
N ALA A 218 -1.32 33.82 -17.15
CA ALA A 218 -1.55 34.39 -18.49
C ALA A 218 -2.15 35.81 -18.48
N GLU A 219 -2.73 36.26 -17.36
CA GLU A 219 -3.36 37.59 -17.27
C GLU A 219 -2.39 38.76 -17.02
N GLU A 220 -1.09 38.51 -16.78
CA GLU A 220 -0.11 39.59 -16.56
C GLU A 220 0.54 40.17 -17.84
N SER A 221 0.11 39.73 -19.04
CA SER A 221 0.73 40.16 -20.32
C SER A 221 -0.11 41.07 -21.22
N GLU A 222 -1.23 41.61 -20.74
CA GLU A 222 -1.95 42.71 -21.42
C GLU A 222 -1.95 44.00 -20.58
N VAL A 223 -0.79 44.67 -20.49
CA VAL A 223 -0.69 46.12 -20.24
C VAL A 223 0.44 46.73 -21.07
#